data_AF-A0A967X1W3-F1
#
_entry.id   AF-A0A967X1W3-F1
#
_cell.length_a   1.000
_cell.length_b   1.000
_cell.length_c   1.000
_cell.angle_alpha   90.00
_cell.angle_beta   90.00
_cell.angle_gamma   90.00
#
_symmetry.space_group_name_H-M   'P 1'
#
loop_
_entity.id
_entity.type
_entity.pdbx_description
1 polymer ?
#
loop_
_entity_poly.entity_id
_entity_poly.type
_entity_poly.pdbx_seq_one_letter_code
_entity_poly.pdbx_strand_id
1 'polypeptide(L)'
;MIKQYNYVLLLGGLLFMLLGGSFGVENPHLSTRIVVDVTLVGVFVLGVWSLVHSRIAFIFGWVLAALTLTLLLAAHATELIMLQYLALLVVLIFLLLTCMIAVHDVLFGGQIDINRLVGAVCVYLLSGALWGIVYFLLSVASPGSFEGIVGDGWSEQLNEFTYHSFVTLTTLGYGDVTPVLPVARALCYLESVLGQLYLTVLVAALVGIHIASRRPVDAREEVSASS
;
A
#
# COMPACT_ATOMS: atom_id res chain seq x y z
N MET A 1 27.55 -8.05 4.45
CA MET A 1 26.36 -8.93 4.64
C MET A 1 25.13 -8.04 4.67
N ILE A 2 24.40 -7.97 3.56
CA ILE A 2 23.20 -7.11 3.43
C ILE A 2 22.05 -7.89 4.09
N LYS A 3 21.62 -7.45 5.27
CA LYS A 3 20.48 -8.02 5.98
C LYS A 3 19.20 -7.71 5.19
N GLN A 4 18.43 -8.75 4.84
CA GLN A 4 17.25 -8.67 3.97
C GLN A 4 16.02 -8.17 4.73
N TYR A 5 15.33 -7.15 4.21
CA TYR A 5 14.00 -6.69 4.66
C TYR A 5 12.97 -7.84 4.68
N ASN A 6 12.10 -7.97 5.68
CA ASN A 6 11.11 -9.06 5.71
C ASN A 6 9.80 -8.64 5.05
N TYR A 7 9.77 -8.61 3.71
CA TYR A 7 8.58 -8.20 2.96
C TYR A 7 7.39 -9.14 3.14
N VAL A 8 7.62 -10.40 3.51
CA VAL A 8 6.56 -11.36 3.84
C VAL A 8 5.67 -10.87 4.99
N LEU A 9 6.27 -10.23 5.98
CA LEU A 9 5.52 -9.67 7.12
C LEU A 9 4.67 -8.47 6.68
N LEU A 10 5.24 -7.61 5.84
CA LEU A 10 4.52 -6.47 5.25
C LEU A 10 3.34 -6.94 4.40
N LEU A 11 3.53 -7.99 3.59
CA LEU A 11 2.47 -8.58 2.78
C LEU A 11 1.34 -9.10 3.68
N GLY A 12 1.68 -9.83 4.75
CA GLY A 12 0.70 -10.31 5.73
C GLY A 12 -0.10 -9.16 6.36
N GLY A 13 0.57 -8.05 6.71
CA GLY A 13 -0.11 -6.87 7.25
C GLY A 13 -1.02 -6.17 6.24
N LEU A 14 -0.61 -6.07 4.97
CA LEU A 14 -1.44 -5.48 3.92
C LEU A 14 -2.64 -6.36 3.57
N LEU A 15 -2.48 -7.68 3.52
CA LEU A 15 -3.61 -8.58 3.32
C LEU A 15 -4.58 -8.53 4.51
N PHE A 16 -4.05 -8.47 5.73
CA PHE A 16 -4.87 -8.24 6.92
C PHE A 16 -5.61 -6.90 6.82
N MET A 17 -4.99 -5.85 6.27
CA MET A 17 -5.64 -4.56 6.02
C MET A 17 -6.87 -4.69 5.13
N LEU A 18 -6.69 -5.31 3.96
CA LEU A 18 -7.72 -5.38 2.94
C LEU A 18 -8.89 -6.25 3.38
N LEU A 19 -8.61 -7.33 4.11
CA LEU A 19 -9.64 -8.22 4.62
C LEU A 19 -10.33 -7.66 5.87
N GLY A 20 -9.57 -6.97 6.75
CA GLY A 20 -10.06 -6.45 8.02
C GLY A 20 -11.25 -5.50 7.88
N GLY A 21 -11.24 -4.64 6.85
CA GLY A 21 -12.37 -3.73 6.56
C GLY A 21 -13.68 -4.46 6.23
N SER A 22 -13.61 -5.60 5.54
CA SER A 22 -14.79 -6.40 5.18
C SER A 22 -15.37 -7.14 6.40
N PHE A 23 -14.51 -7.65 7.28
CA PHE A 23 -14.95 -8.34 8.51
C PHE A 23 -15.78 -7.47 9.45
N GLY A 24 -15.51 -6.15 9.48
CA GLY A 24 -16.24 -5.20 10.31
C GLY A 24 -17.68 -4.98 9.87
N VAL A 25 -17.95 -5.03 8.55
CA VAL A 25 -19.29 -4.77 7.99
C VAL A 25 -20.22 -5.98 8.18
N GLU A 26 -19.69 -7.20 8.07
CA GLU A 26 -20.48 -8.43 8.18
C GLU A 26 -20.86 -8.80 9.63
N ASN A 27 -20.20 -8.20 10.64
CA ASN A 27 -20.40 -8.53 12.05
C ASN A 27 -20.98 -7.34 12.84
N PRO A 28 -22.32 -7.22 12.96
CA PRO A 28 -22.98 -6.11 13.67
C PRO A 28 -22.59 -5.95 15.14
N HIS A 29 -22.02 -6.99 15.73
CA HIS A 29 -21.57 -7.00 17.13
C HIS A 29 -20.20 -6.34 17.34
N LEU A 30 -19.38 -6.22 16.29
CA LEU A 30 -18.13 -5.45 16.36
C LEU A 30 -18.39 -4.05 15.81
N SER A 31 -17.97 -3.02 16.56
CA SER A 31 -17.97 -1.67 16.03
C SER A 31 -17.01 -1.59 14.85
N THR A 32 -17.52 -1.31 13.65
CA THR A 32 -16.73 -1.13 12.41
C THR A 32 -15.56 -0.16 12.61
N ARG A 33 -15.75 0.84 13.47
CA ARG A 33 -14.70 1.79 13.86
C ARG A 33 -13.51 1.11 14.54
N ILE A 34 -13.75 0.29 15.55
CA ILE A 34 -12.70 -0.43 16.29
C ILE A 34 -11.95 -1.40 15.37
N VAL A 35 -12.67 -2.07 14.47
CA VAL A 35 -12.05 -3.00 13.50
C VAL A 35 -11.09 -2.23 12.58
N VAL A 36 -11.51 -1.09 12.04
CA VAL A 36 -10.66 -0.25 11.19
C VAL A 36 -9.45 0.30 11.95
N ASP A 37 -9.62 0.75 13.20
CA ASP A 37 -8.49 1.24 14.00
C ASP A 37 -7.47 0.15 14.31
N VAL A 38 -7.94 -1.04 14.73
CA VAL A 38 -7.06 -2.19 14.97
C VAL A 38 -6.34 -2.60 13.70
N THR A 39 -7.03 -2.55 12.57
CA THR A 39 -6.47 -2.84 11.26
C THR A 39 -5.38 -1.84 10.88
N LEU A 40 -5.65 -0.53 11.03
CA LEU A 40 -4.68 0.54 10.78
C LEU A 40 -3.45 0.44 11.69
N VAL A 41 -3.64 0.19 12.99
CA VAL A 41 -2.54 0.01 13.94
C VAL A 41 -1.73 -1.25 13.60
N GLY A 42 -2.41 -2.34 13.22
CA GLY A 42 -1.75 -3.58 12.78
C GLY A 42 -0.85 -3.36 11.58
N VAL A 43 -1.33 -2.65 10.55
CA VAL A 43 -0.54 -2.27 9.38
C VAL A 43 0.66 -1.41 9.77
N PHE A 44 0.50 -0.48 10.71
CA PHE A 44 1.61 0.32 11.22
C PHE A 44 2.66 -0.54 11.89
N VAL A 45 2.28 -1.40 12.84
CA VAL A 45 3.25 -2.24 13.56
C VAL A 45 4.00 -3.16 12.59
N LEU A 46 3.27 -3.80 11.67
CA LEU A 46 3.86 -4.72 10.69
C LEU A 46 4.71 -3.96 9.65
N GLY A 47 4.29 -2.76 9.24
CA GLY A 47 5.03 -1.89 8.35
C GLY A 47 6.33 -1.38 8.97
N VAL A 48 6.30 -0.94 10.23
CA VAL A 48 7.49 -0.51 10.97
C VAL A 48 8.45 -1.68 11.16
N TRP A 49 7.91 -2.86 11.47
CA TRP A 49 8.72 -4.08 11.60
C TRP A 49 9.40 -4.48 10.29
N SER A 50 8.77 -4.22 9.15
CA SER A 50 9.40 -4.38 7.83
C SER A 50 10.63 -3.47 7.67
N LEU A 51 10.64 -2.29 8.27
CA LEU A 51 11.70 -1.27 8.16
C LEU A 51 12.88 -1.47 9.15
N VAL A 52 12.97 -2.61 9.83
CA VAL A 52 13.96 -2.90 10.91
C VAL A 52 15.44 -2.69 10.52
N HIS A 53 15.75 -2.61 9.23
CA HIS A 53 17.11 -2.52 8.72
C HIS A 53 17.70 -1.11 8.76
N SER A 54 16.87 -0.06 8.65
CA SER A 54 17.32 1.32 8.79
C SER A 54 16.97 1.81 10.19
N ARG A 55 17.98 2.02 11.05
CA ARG A 55 17.75 2.51 12.42
C ARG A 55 16.93 3.80 12.45
N ILE A 56 17.17 4.71 11.50
CA ILE A 56 16.46 5.98 11.42
C ILE A 56 15.00 5.73 11.00
N ALA A 57 14.76 4.96 9.94
CA ALA A 57 13.40 4.68 9.47
C ALA A 57 12.59 3.87 10.49
N PHE A 58 13.25 2.96 11.22
CA PHE A 58 12.62 2.17 12.28
C PHE A 58 12.20 3.03 13.47
N ILE A 59 13.08 3.91 13.97
CA ILE A 59 12.75 4.83 15.06
C ILE A 59 11.65 5.79 14.60
N PHE A 60 11.78 6.37 13.41
CA PHE A 60 10.79 7.29 12.86
C PHE A 60 9.43 6.61 12.67
N GLY A 61 9.43 5.37 12.18
CA GLY A 61 8.23 4.54 12.03
C GLY A 61 7.52 4.31 13.36
N TRP A 62 8.24 3.96 14.42
CA TRP A 62 7.65 3.81 15.76
C TRP A 62 7.11 5.12 16.33
N VAL A 63 7.78 6.25 16.07
CA VAL A 63 7.27 7.58 16.46
C VAL A 63 5.94 7.88 15.76
N LEU A 64 5.85 7.63 14.44
CA LEU A 64 4.59 7.82 13.70
C LEU A 64 3.50 6.84 14.15
N ALA A 65 3.85 5.59 14.46
CA ALA A 65 2.89 4.60 14.99
C ALA A 65 2.33 5.02 16.36
N ALA A 66 3.19 5.47 17.28
CA ALA A 66 2.78 5.99 18.57
C ALA A 66 1.93 7.26 18.45
N LEU A 67 2.30 8.16 17.52
CA LEU A 67 1.51 9.35 17.23
C LEU A 67 0.12 8.99 16.67
N THR A 68 0.05 8.03 15.74
CA THR A 68 -1.22 7.57 15.18
C THR A 68 -2.11 6.96 16.27
N LEU A 69 -1.55 6.10 17.12
CA LEU A 69 -2.28 5.47 18.23
C LEU A 69 -2.81 6.52 19.22
N THR A 70 -1.98 7.50 19.60
CA THR A 70 -2.40 8.57 20.50
C THR A 70 -3.50 9.45 19.91
N LEU A 71 -3.43 9.77 18.61
CA LEU A 71 -4.48 10.50 17.91
C LEU A 71 -5.79 9.71 17.83
N LEU A 72 -5.73 8.40 17.53
CA LEU A 72 -6.92 7.54 17.49
C LEU A 72 -7.59 7.40 18.87
N LEU A 73 -6.80 7.19 19.93
CA LEU A 73 -7.32 7.13 21.29
C LEU A 73 -7.93 8.47 21.74
N ALA A 74 -7.27 9.58 21.39
CA ALA A 74 -7.80 10.92 21.67
C ALA A 74 -9.09 11.20 20.87
N ALA A 75 -9.15 10.76 19.62
CA ALA A 75 -10.36 10.85 18.79
C ALA A 75 -11.53 10.09 19.42
N HIS A 76 -11.30 8.90 19.97
CA HIS A 76 -12.32 8.13 20.70
C HIS A 76 -12.74 8.80 22.00
N ALA A 77 -11.80 9.34 22.77
CA ALA A 77 -12.10 9.97 24.05
C ALA A 77 -12.85 11.31 23.91
N THR A 78 -12.63 12.04 22.82
CA THR A 78 -13.17 13.39 22.61
C THR A 78 -14.28 13.46 21.57
N GLU A 79 -14.51 12.37 20.80
CA GLU A 79 -15.42 12.30 19.65
C GLU A 79 -15.13 13.39 18.58
N LEU A 80 -13.89 13.92 18.54
CA LEU A 80 -13.48 14.95 17.58
C LEU A 80 -13.03 14.32 16.26
N ILE A 81 -13.85 14.48 15.22
CA ILE A 81 -13.56 13.97 13.87
C ILE A 81 -12.25 14.52 13.27
N MET A 82 -11.85 15.73 13.64
CA MET A 82 -10.61 16.35 13.17
C MET A 82 -9.35 15.56 13.57
N LEU A 83 -9.38 14.86 14.72
CA LEU A 83 -8.28 14.00 15.16
C LEU A 83 -8.16 12.74 14.29
N GLN A 84 -9.27 12.23 13.75
CA GLN A 84 -9.27 11.11 12.80
C GLN A 84 -8.63 11.52 11.48
N TYR A 85 -8.94 12.73 11.01
CA TYR A 85 -8.35 13.28 9.78
C TYR A 85 -6.84 13.48 9.94
N LEU A 86 -6.41 13.98 11.10
CA LEU A 86 -4.99 14.14 11.42
C LEU A 86 -4.27 12.78 11.52
N ALA A 87 -4.89 11.78 12.16
CA ALA A 87 -4.36 10.42 12.20
C ALA A 87 -4.19 9.85 10.79
N LEU A 88 -5.16 10.07 9.90
CA LEU A 88 -5.09 9.60 8.51
C LEU A 88 -3.97 10.28 7.72
N LEU A 89 -3.71 11.57 7.95
CA LEU A 89 -2.57 12.26 7.33
C LEU A 89 -1.24 11.67 7.80
N VAL A 90 -1.13 11.31 9.09
CA VAL A 90 0.06 10.61 9.62
C VAL A 90 0.21 9.23 8.98
N VAL A 91 -0.88 8.48 8.82
CA VAL A 91 -0.92 7.19 8.09
C VAL A 91 -0.43 7.36 6.65
N LEU A 92 -0.95 8.36 5.95
CA LEU A 92 -0.58 8.66 4.56
C LEU A 92 0.92 8.93 4.43
N ILE A 93 1.48 9.77 5.29
CA ILE A 93 2.92 10.08 5.29
C ILE A 93 3.75 8.80 5.54
N PHE A 94 3.33 7.96 6.49
CA PHE A 94 4.00 6.70 6.77
C PHE A 94 3.96 5.73 5.59
N LEU A 95 2.80 5.58 4.94
CA LEU A 95 2.65 4.72 3.77
C LEU A 95 3.47 5.24 2.58
N LEU A 96 3.53 6.57 2.37
CA LEU A 96 4.37 7.17 1.33
C LEU A 96 5.85 6.88 1.56
N LEU A 97 6.32 7.07 2.80
CA LEU A 97 7.71 6.76 3.18
C LEU A 97 8.02 5.28 2.95
N THR A 98 7.13 4.39 3.42
CA THR A 98 7.29 2.93 3.28
C THR A 98 7.29 2.52 1.81
N CYS A 99 6.39 3.09 1.00
CA CYS A 99 6.33 2.85 -0.43
C CYS A 99 7.61 3.32 -1.14
N MET A 100 8.12 4.53 -0.85
CA MET A 100 9.36 5.03 -1.44
C MET A 100 10.57 4.15 -1.08
N ILE A 101 10.67 3.71 0.19
CA ILE A 101 11.76 2.81 0.62
C ILE A 101 11.65 1.46 -0.09
N ALA A 102 10.43 0.89 -0.16
CA ALA A 102 10.20 -0.40 -0.80
C ALA A 102 10.45 -0.34 -2.31
N VAL A 103 9.98 0.70 -3.00
CA VAL A 103 10.29 0.94 -4.43
C VAL A 103 11.79 1.03 -4.66
N HIS A 104 12.50 1.81 -3.84
CA HIS A 104 13.94 1.96 -3.98
C HIS A 104 14.69 0.64 -3.77
N ASP A 105 14.33 -0.15 -2.75
CA ASP A 105 14.97 -1.45 -2.50
C ASP A 105 14.64 -2.51 -3.56
N VAL A 106 13.41 -2.49 -4.10
CA VAL A 106 12.99 -3.40 -5.18
C VAL A 106 13.70 -3.07 -6.50
N LEU A 107 13.85 -1.78 -6.85
CA LEU A 107 14.44 -1.37 -8.13
C LEU A 107 15.98 -1.33 -8.12
N PHE A 108 16.60 -0.89 -7.01
CA PHE A 108 18.06 -0.68 -6.94
C PHE A 108 18.79 -1.68 -6.07
N GLY A 109 18.06 -2.53 -5.35
CA GLY A 109 18.68 -3.60 -4.62
C GLY A 109 19.27 -4.64 -5.57
N GLY A 110 20.50 -5.11 -5.32
CA GLY A 110 21.26 -6.11 -6.12
C GLY A 110 20.56 -7.44 -6.51
N GLN A 111 20.97 -8.58 -5.96
CA GLN A 111 20.46 -9.91 -6.41
C GLN A 111 18.96 -10.13 -6.17
N ILE A 112 18.22 -10.57 -7.19
CA ILE A 112 16.79 -10.87 -7.07
C ILE A 112 16.59 -12.17 -6.28
N ASP A 113 15.84 -12.07 -5.19
CA ASP A 113 15.44 -13.18 -4.33
C ASP A 113 13.91 -13.15 -4.14
N ILE A 114 13.31 -14.25 -3.69
CA ILE A 114 11.87 -14.39 -3.43
C ILE A 114 11.36 -13.23 -2.58
N ASN A 115 12.14 -12.83 -1.58
CA ASN A 115 11.78 -11.74 -0.70
C ASN A 115 11.64 -10.38 -1.43
N ARG A 116 12.41 -10.12 -2.49
CA ARG A 116 12.20 -8.92 -3.34
C ARG A 116 10.99 -9.02 -4.23
N LEU A 117 10.69 -10.22 -4.73
CA LEU A 117 9.45 -10.44 -5.46
C LEU A 117 8.24 -10.13 -4.58
N VAL A 118 8.27 -10.60 -3.32
CA VAL A 118 7.26 -10.25 -2.32
C VAL A 118 7.25 -8.73 -2.04
N GLY A 119 8.43 -8.10 -1.97
CA GLY A 119 8.53 -6.64 -1.83
C GLY A 119 7.87 -5.87 -2.97
N ALA A 120 8.00 -6.33 -4.21
CA ALA A 120 7.32 -5.74 -5.36
C ALA A 120 5.79 -5.87 -5.24
N VAL A 121 5.29 -7.04 -4.84
CA VAL A 121 3.86 -7.22 -4.54
C VAL A 121 3.40 -6.25 -3.45
N CYS A 122 4.19 -6.09 -2.38
CA CYS A 122 3.88 -5.13 -1.31
C CYS A 122 3.82 -3.68 -1.81
N VAL A 123 4.72 -3.26 -2.71
CA VAL A 123 4.66 -1.92 -3.32
C VAL A 123 3.36 -1.71 -4.08
N TYR A 124 2.90 -2.72 -4.83
CA TYR A 124 1.63 -2.65 -5.55
C TYR A 124 0.44 -2.48 -4.59
N LEU A 125 0.40 -3.28 -3.52
CA LEU A 125 -0.65 -3.20 -2.50
C LEU A 125 -0.59 -1.88 -1.70
N LEU A 126 0.61 -1.41 -1.35
CA LEU A 126 0.81 -0.10 -0.70
C LEU A 126 0.29 1.04 -1.57
N SER A 127 0.52 0.96 -2.89
CA SER A 127 0.03 1.95 -3.84
C SER A 127 -1.50 2.02 -3.84
N GLY A 128 -2.19 0.88 -3.83
CA GLY A 128 -3.66 0.85 -3.70
C GLY A 128 -4.13 1.47 -2.37
N ALA A 129 -3.52 1.10 -1.24
CA ALA A 129 -3.87 1.71 0.05
C ALA A 129 -3.65 3.24 0.07
N LEU A 130 -2.56 3.72 -0.55
CA LEU A 130 -2.27 5.15 -0.69
C LEU A 130 -3.34 5.89 -1.49
N TRP A 131 -3.71 5.37 -2.66
CA TRP A 131 -4.74 5.99 -3.49
C TRP A 131 -6.11 6.00 -2.80
N GLY A 132 -6.46 4.94 -2.06
CA GLY A 132 -7.69 4.91 -1.27
C GLY A 132 -7.79 6.06 -0.26
N ILE A 133 -6.70 6.32 0.47
CA ILE A 133 -6.63 7.46 1.39
C ILE A 133 -6.69 8.80 0.64
N VAL A 134 -6.02 8.91 -0.51
CA VAL A 134 -6.05 10.12 -1.34
C VAL A 134 -7.47 10.42 -1.84
N TYR A 135 -8.22 9.43 -2.31
CA TYR A 135 -9.60 9.60 -2.73
C TYR A 135 -10.52 9.96 -1.58
N PHE A 136 -10.34 9.30 -0.44
CA PHE A 136 -11.05 9.63 0.77
C PHE A 136 -10.79 11.11 1.17
N LEU A 137 -9.53 11.56 1.19
CA LEU A 137 -9.21 12.96 1.52
C LEU A 137 -9.77 13.95 0.49
N LEU A 138 -9.79 13.58 -0.79
CA LEU A 138 -10.42 14.38 -1.84
C LEU A 138 -11.93 14.50 -1.63
N SER A 139 -12.61 13.44 -1.19
CA SER A 139 -14.05 13.48 -0.93
C SER A 139 -14.41 14.39 0.24
N VAL A 140 -13.55 14.45 1.26
CA VAL A 140 -13.67 15.42 2.35
C VAL A 140 -13.39 16.85 1.90
N ALA A 141 -12.36 17.07 1.09
CA ALA A 141 -11.98 18.39 0.61
C ALA A 141 -12.96 18.97 -0.42
N SER A 142 -13.56 18.10 -1.24
CA SER A 142 -14.51 18.45 -2.28
C SER A 142 -15.69 17.47 -2.26
N PRO A 143 -16.72 17.75 -1.42
CA PRO A 143 -17.92 16.95 -1.36
C PRO A 143 -18.58 16.79 -2.73
N GLY A 144 -19.09 15.59 -3.04
CA GLY A 144 -19.66 15.27 -4.36
C GLY A 144 -18.62 15.00 -5.45
N SER A 145 -17.35 14.81 -5.09
CA SER A 145 -16.31 14.35 -6.03
C SER A 145 -16.53 12.93 -6.55
N PHE A 146 -17.23 12.09 -5.78
CA PHE A 146 -17.57 10.70 -6.10
C PHE A 146 -19.05 10.42 -5.84
N GLU A 147 -19.62 9.52 -6.64
CA GLU A 147 -20.95 8.93 -6.46
C GLU A 147 -20.84 7.44 -6.15
N GLY A 148 -21.87 6.89 -5.50
CA GLY A 148 -21.97 5.45 -5.21
C GLY A 148 -21.29 4.98 -3.91
N ILE A 149 -20.79 5.91 -3.10
CA ILE A 149 -20.23 5.60 -1.78
C ILE A 149 -21.37 5.20 -0.83
N VAL A 150 -21.26 4.02 -0.23
CA VAL A 150 -22.21 3.51 0.76
C VAL A 150 -21.62 3.66 2.16
N GLY A 151 -22.43 4.15 3.10
CA GLY A 151 -22.03 4.33 4.49
C GLY A 151 -21.79 5.79 4.87
N ASP A 152 -22.33 6.17 6.03
CA ASP A 152 -22.23 7.53 6.56
C ASP A 152 -21.03 7.68 7.52
N GLY A 153 -20.45 6.55 7.94
CA GLY A 153 -19.31 6.53 8.84
C GLY A 153 -17.98 6.76 8.13
N TRP A 154 -17.09 7.53 8.79
CA TRP A 154 -15.69 7.70 8.39
C TRP A 154 -15.01 6.38 7.96
N SER A 155 -15.15 5.35 8.80
CA SER A 155 -14.52 4.04 8.59
C SER A 155 -15.11 3.29 7.39
N GLU A 156 -16.41 3.42 7.16
CA GLU A 156 -17.11 2.77 6.04
C GLU A 156 -16.68 3.41 4.72
N GLN A 157 -16.71 4.75 4.66
CA GLN A 157 -16.28 5.49 3.49
C GLN A 157 -14.81 5.23 3.15
N LEU A 158 -13.91 5.17 4.15
CA LEU A 158 -12.50 4.83 3.92
C LEU A 158 -12.33 3.44 3.30
N ASN A 159 -13.15 2.46 3.70
CA ASN A 159 -13.14 1.13 3.11
C ASN A 159 -13.65 1.16 1.67
N GLU A 160 -14.73 1.87 1.38
CA GLU A 160 -15.26 2.06 0.01
C GLU A 160 -14.23 2.71 -0.93
N PHE A 161 -13.52 3.74 -0.47
CA PHE A 161 -12.47 4.37 -1.28
C PHE A 161 -11.23 3.49 -1.45
N THR A 162 -10.90 2.68 -0.43
CA THR A 162 -9.84 1.67 -0.56
C THR A 162 -10.24 0.63 -1.62
N TYR A 163 -11.47 0.15 -1.58
CA TYR A 163 -12.01 -0.76 -2.61
C TYR A 163 -11.98 -0.11 -4.01
N HIS A 164 -12.49 1.11 -4.15
CA HIS A 164 -12.49 1.86 -5.42
C HIS A 164 -11.07 2.01 -6.01
N SER A 165 -10.08 2.29 -5.14
CA SER A 165 -8.67 2.34 -5.52
C SER A 165 -8.19 1.01 -6.11
N PHE A 166 -8.41 -0.12 -5.43
CA PHE A 166 -7.99 -1.42 -5.98
C PHE A 166 -8.70 -1.77 -7.28
N VAL A 167 -10.00 -1.46 -7.41
CA VAL A 167 -10.77 -1.64 -8.65
C VAL A 167 -10.20 -0.79 -9.80
N THR A 168 -9.76 0.43 -9.51
CA THR A 168 -9.18 1.36 -10.50
C THR A 168 -7.75 1.00 -10.87
N LEU A 169 -6.91 0.67 -9.88
CA LEU A 169 -5.52 0.25 -10.03
C LEU A 169 -5.40 -1.04 -10.84
N THR A 170 -6.31 -1.98 -10.62
CA THR A 170 -6.39 -3.26 -11.35
C THR A 170 -7.15 -3.17 -12.67
N THR A 171 -7.67 -1.99 -13.01
CA THR A 171 -8.46 -1.74 -14.24
C THR A 171 -9.74 -2.57 -14.35
N LEU A 172 -10.29 -3.04 -13.23
CA LEU A 172 -11.56 -3.78 -13.20
C LEU A 172 -12.74 -2.87 -13.52
N GLY A 173 -12.83 -1.72 -12.84
CA GLY A 173 -13.83 -0.68 -13.11
C GLY A 173 -15.29 -1.14 -13.06
N TYR A 174 -15.74 -1.79 -11.97
CA TYR A 174 -17.12 -2.27 -11.83
C TYR A 174 -18.19 -1.17 -12.01
N GLY A 175 -17.85 0.09 -11.71
CA GLY A 175 -18.71 1.25 -11.93
C GLY A 175 -19.72 1.50 -10.82
N ASP A 176 -19.56 0.85 -9.68
CA ASP A 176 -20.29 1.08 -8.43
C ASP A 176 -19.90 2.40 -7.78
N VAL A 177 -18.59 2.70 -7.69
CA VAL A 177 -18.07 4.01 -7.26
C VAL A 177 -17.52 4.75 -8.48
N THR A 178 -18.01 5.97 -8.73
CA THR A 178 -17.63 6.73 -9.94
C THR A 178 -17.17 8.16 -9.64
N PRO A 179 -16.06 8.63 -10.27
CA PRO A 179 -15.58 10.00 -10.12
C PRO A 179 -16.42 10.98 -10.95
N VAL A 180 -17.01 11.97 -10.28
CA VAL A 180 -17.87 12.99 -10.89
C VAL A 180 -17.06 14.22 -11.27
N LEU A 181 -16.27 14.74 -10.34
CA LEU A 181 -15.54 15.99 -10.55
C LEU A 181 -14.27 15.79 -11.42
N PRO A 182 -13.86 16.81 -12.19
CA PRO A 182 -12.68 16.72 -13.05
C PRO A 182 -11.40 16.32 -12.30
N VAL A 183 -11.23 16.80 -11.07
CA VAL A 183 -10.08 16.46 -10.22
C VAL A 183 -10.07 14.98 -9.82
N ALA A 184 -11.23 14.42 -9.47
CA ALA A 184 -11.36 12.99 -9.14
C ALA A 184 -11.01 12.14 -10.36
N ARG A 185 -11.54 12.50 -11.53
CA ARG A 185 -11.25 11.81 -12.81
C ARG A 185 -9.76 11.84 -13.15
N ALA A 186 -9.11 12.99 -12.95
CA ALA A 186 -7.67 13.12 -13.19
C ALA A 186 -6.85 12.19 -12.29
N LEU A 187 -7.22 12.06 -11.01
CA LEU A 187 -6.57 11.13 -10.10
C LEU A 187 -6.79 9.67 -10.52
N CYS A 188 -8.02 9.29 -10.90
CA CYS A 188 -8.29 7.95 -11.42
C CYS A 188 -7.47 7.64 -12.69
N TYR A 189 -7.32 8.60 -13.60
CA TYR A 189 -6.44 8.44 -14.77
C TYR A 189 -4.99 8.19 -14.38
N LEU A 190 -4.46 8.94 -13.41
CA LEU A 190 -3.10 8.77 -12.93
C LEU A 190 -2.92 7.40 -12.27
N GLU A 191 -3.84 6.99 -11.41
CA GLU A 191 -3.79 5.69 -10.76
C GLU A 191 -3.81 4.54 -11.77
N SER A 192 -4.77 4.53 -12.72
CA SER A 192 -4.87 3.45 -13.71
C SER A 192 -3.61 3.35 -14.57
N VAL A 193 -3.03 4.48 -14.98
CA VAL A 193 -1.79 4.50 -15.76
C VAL A 193 -0.62 3.97 -14.91
N LEU A 194 -0.48 4.42 -13.67
CA LEU A 194 0.60 3.99 -12.79
C LEU A 194 0.49 2.51 -12.42
N GLY A 195 -0.72 2.01 -12.15
CA GLY A 195 -0.97 0.59 -11.87
C GLY A 195 -0.53 -0.31 -13.02
N GLN A 196 -0.95 0.03 -14.24
CA GLN A 196 -0.62 -0.77 -15.42
C GLN A 196 0.87 -0.70 -15.80
N LEU A 197 1.46 0.49 -15.73
CA LEU A 197 2.90 0.66 -15.97
C LEU A 197 3.73 -0.09 -14.94
N TYR A 198 3.33 -0.05 -13.67
CA TYR A 198 4.01 -0.78 -12.59
C TYR A 198 4.04 -2.28 -12.88
N LEU A 199 2.88 -2.90 -13.15
CA LEU A 199 2.81 -4.33 -13.45
C LEU A 199 3.64 -4.69 -14.68
N THR A 200 3.56 -3.88 -15.74
CA THR A 200 4.29 -4.11 -16.99
C THR A 200 5.80 -4.05 -16.76
N VAL A 201 6.30 -3.01 -16.10
CA VAL A 201 7.72 -2.83 -15.80
C VAL A 201 8.23 -3.93 -14.87
N LEU A 202 7.44 -4.30 -13.86
CA LEU A 202 7.80 -5.36 -12.92
C LEU A 202 7.98 -6.71 -13.63
N VAL A 203 7.00 -7.12 -14.44
CA VAL A 203 7.08 -8.39 -15.20
C VAL A 203 8.25 -8.36 -16.18
N ALA A 204 8.43 -7.27 -16.92
CA ALA A 204 9.55 -7.13 -17.85
C ALA A 204 10.91 -7.24 -17.15
N ALA A 205 11.07 -6.61 -15.98
CA ALA A 205 12.27 -6.71 -15.16
C ALA A 205 12.52 -8.16 -14.72
N LEU A 206 11.51 -8.85 -14.17
CA LEU A 206 11.64 -10.23 -13.71
C LEU A 206 12.06 -11.18 -14.83
N VAL A 207 11.44 -11.06 -16.00
CA VAL A 207 11.80 -11.85 -17.19
C VAL A 207 13.23 -11.53 -17.65
N GLY A 208 13.61 -10.25 -17.65
CA GLY A 208 14.96 -9.81 -18.01
C GLY A 208 16.04 -10.43 -17.12
N ILE A 209 15.83 -10.46 -15.80
CA ILE A 209 16.76 -11.11 -14.86
C ILE A 209 16.79 -12.62 -15.08
N HIS A 210 15.64 -13.27 -15.28
CA HIS A 210 15.58 -14.72 -15.50
C HIS A 210 16.36 -15.13 -16.75
N ILE A 211 16.24 -14.37 -17.85
CA ILE A 211 17.01 -14.60 -19.08
C ILE A 211 18.51 -14.38 -18.84
N ALA A 212 18.89 -13.31 -18.13
CA ALA A 212 20.29 -13.02 -17.82
C ALA A 212 20.95 -14.11 -16.96
N SER A 213 20.22 -14.68 -15.99
CA SER A 213 20.70 -15.79 -15.15
C SER A 213 20.85 -17.12 -15.91
N ARG A 214 20.12 -17.28 -17.03
CA ARG A 214 20.16 -18.47 -17.90
C ARG A 214 21.17 -18.37 -19.05
N ARG A 215 22.13 -17.44 -19.01
CA ARG A 215 23.33 -17.51 -19.87
C ARG A 215 24.49 -18.19 -19.13
N PRO A 216 24.57 -19.54 -19.06
CA PRO A 216 25.80 -20.22 -18.71
C PRO A 216 26.76 -20.23 -19.92
N VAL A 217 27.98 -19.73 -19.71
CA VAL A 217 29.29 -20.35 -20.04
C VAL A 217 29.55 -20.99 -21.44
N ASP A 218 28.63 -21.05 -22.41
CA ASP A 218 28.90 -21.67 -23.72
C ASP A 218 30.02 -20.96 -24.52
N ALA A 219 30.27 -19.67 -24.25
CA ALA A 219 31.35 -18.93 -24.90
C ALA A 219 32.77 -19.28 -24.40
N ARG A 220 32.94 -20.08 -23.34
CA ARG A 220 34.27 -20.49 -22.83
C ARG A 220 34.70 -21.87 -23.31
N GLU A 221 33.78 -22.76 -23.65
CA GLU A 221 34.10 -24.09 -24.17
C GLU A 221 34.45 -24.06 -25.67
N GLU A 222 33.82 -23.20 -26.47
CA GLU A 222 34.19 -23.04 -27.89
C GLU A 222 35.63 -22.52 -28.09
N VAL A 223 36.12 -21.68 -27.19
CA VAL A 223 37.51 -21.16 -27.27
C VAL A 223 38.52 -22.24 -26.88
N SER A 224 38.20 -23.10 -25.90
CA SER A 224 39.08 -24.19 -25.45
C SER A 224 39.09 -25.41 -26.39
N ALA A 225 38.05 -25.63 -27.17
CA ALA A 225 38.00 -26.72 -28.16
C ALA A 225 38.69 -26.35 -29.49
N SER A 226 39.07 -25.08 -29.67
CA SER A 226 39.72 -24.55 -30.88
C SER A 226 41.23 -24.34 -30.75
N SER A 227 41.81 -24.63 -29.59
CA SER A 227 43.23 -24.49 -29.24
C SER A 227 43.87 -25.84 -28.96
#